data_AF-N0BP29-F1
#
_entry.id   AF-N0BP29-F1
#
_cell.length_a   1.000
_cell.length_b   1.000
_cell.length_c   1.000
_cell.angle_alpha   90.00
_cell.angle_beta   90.00
_cell.angle_gamma   90.00
#
_symmetry.space_group_name_H-M   'P 1'
#
loop_
_entity.id
_entity.type
_entity.pdbx_description
1 polymer ?
#
loop_
_entity_poly.entity_id
_entity_poly.type
_entity_poly.pdbx_seq_one_letter_code
_entity_poly.pdbx_strand_id
1 'polypeptide(L)'
;MEVVIYRNKPAGARCNQLAENVLMAIADNIDEIEKEIVVKILYVKEKVVAPAIEVEGRMLGENLSMEEIINNFSPERIAETIKS
;
A
#
# COMPACT_ATOMS: atom_id res chain seq x y z
N MET A 1 -2.56 6.91 12.12
CA MET A 1 -1.64 6.45 11.06
C MET A 1 -2.36 6.56 9.73
N GLU A 2 -1.70 7.11 8.71
CA GLU A 2 -2.26 7.21 7.37
C GLU A 2 -1.49 6.33 6.39
N VAL A 3 -2.22 5.52 5.62
CA VAL A 3 -1.69 4.69 4.53
C VAL A 3 -2.37 5.09 3.23
N VAL A 4 -1.60 5.59 2.26
CA VAL A 4 -2.11 6.04 0.97
C VAL A 4 -1.64 5.06 -0.12
N ILE A 5 -2.60 4.50 -0.86
CA ILE A 5 -2.34 3.60 -1.98
C ILE A 5 -2.59 4.39 -3.26
N TYR A 6 -1.57 4.56 -4.09
CA TYR A 6 -1.72 5.24 -5.37
C TYR A 6 -2.00 4.24 -6.48
N ARG A 7 -2.98 4.57 -7.32
CA ARG A 7 -3.36 3.78 -8.50
C ARG A 7 -3.24 4.63 -9.74
N ASN A 8 -2.54 4.15 -10.75
CA ASN A 8 -2.44 4.82 -12.05
C ASN A 8 -3.31 4.19 -13.15
N LYS A 9 -3.93 3.05 -12.85
CA LYS A 9 -4.89 2.36 -13.72
C LYS A 9 -6.25 2.21 -13.02
N PRO A 10 -7.36 2.17 -13.78
CA PRO A 10 -8.67 1.87 -13.22
C PRO A 10 -8.68 0.51 -12.51
N ALA A 11 -9.64 0.32 -11.60
CA ALA A 11 -9.76 -0.91 -10.81
C ALA A 11 -9.89 -2.14 -11.73
N GLY A 12 -8.80 -2.90 -11.84
CA GLY A 12 -8.75 -4.25 -12.39
C GLY A 12 -8.08 -5.18 -11.38
N ALA A 13 -8.17 -6.50 -11.59
CA ALA A 13 -7.75 -7.53 -10.62
C ALA A 13 -6.37 -7.26 -9.96
N ARG A 14 -5.38 -6.82 -10.73
CA ARG A 14 -4.03 -6.52 -10.21
C ARG A 14 -3.96 -5.29 -9.30
N CYS A 15 -4.77 -4.25 -9.54
CA CYS A 15 -4.80 -3.07 -8.67
C CYS A 15 -5.54 -3.35 -7.36
N ASN A 16 -6.48 -4.30 -7.37
CA ASN A 16 -7.17 -4.74 -6.17
C ASN A 16 -6.25 -5.53 -5.24
N GLN A 17 -5.37 -6.36 -5.80
CA GLN A 17 -4.40 -7.15 -5.04
C GLN A 17 -3.54 -6.31 -4.09
N LEU A 18 -3.06 -5.13 -4.52
CA LEU A 18 -2.26 -4.27 -3.64
C LEU A 18 -3.06 -3.76 -2.43
N ALA A 19 -4.30 -3.34 -2.66
CA ALA A 19 -5.16 -2.90 -1.56
C ALA A 19 -5.55 -4.05 -0.64
N GLU A 20 -5.81 -5.23 -1.19
CA GLU A 20 -6.04 -6.46 -0.41
C GLU A 20 -4.82 -6.80 0.45
N ASN A 21 -3.61 -6.79 -0.12
CA ASN A 21 -2.38 -7.07 0.64
C ASN A 21 -2.17 -6.07 1.79
N VAL A 22 -2.42 -4.77 1.56
CA VAL A 22 -2.33 -3.74 2.60
C VAL A 22 -3.36 -3.96 3.70
N LEU A 23 -4.61 -4.25 3.32
CA LEU A 23 -5.68 -4.52 4.28
C LEU A 23 -5.41 -5.80 5.08
N MET A 24 -4.89 -6.85 4.45
CA MET A 24 -4.46 -8.07 5.14
C MET A 24 -3.33 -7.78 6.13
N ALA A 25 -2.30 -7.03 5.72
CA ALA A 25 -1.21 -6.65 6.61
C ALA A 25 -1.70 -5.90 7.85
N ILE A 26 -2.64 -4.97 7.66
CA ILE A 26 -3.28 -4.23 8.75
C ILE A 26 -4.08 -5.18 9.64
N ALA A 27 -4.91 -6.04 9.06
CA ALA A 27 -5.78 -6.95 9.80
C ALA A 27 -4.98 -7.97 10.62
N ASP A 28 -3.93 -8.54 10.04
CA ASP A 28 -3.05 -9.52 10.69
C ASP A 28 -2.28 -8.94 11.88
N ASN A 29 -2.18 -7.61 11.97
CA ASN A 29 -1.43 -6.91 13.01
C ASN A 29 -2.31 -5.95 13.81
N ILE A 30 -3.63 -6.03 13.67
CA ILE A 30 -4.56 -5.07 14.26
C ILE A 30 -4.44 -5.03 15.79
N ASP A 31 -4.17 -6.18 16.42
CA ASP A 31 -4.02 -6.31 17.87
C ASP A 31 -2.75 -5.63 18.40
N GLU A 32 -1.75 -5.40 17.54
CA GLU A 32 -0.51 -4.71 17.88
C GLU A 32 -0.55 -3.22 17.52
N ILE A 33 -1.53 -2.79 16.72
CA ILE A 33 -1.63 -1.41 16.26
C ILE A 33 -2.52 -0.62 17.22
N GLU A 34 -1.91 0.05 18.20
CA GLU A 34 -2.60 0.91 19.18
C GLU A 34 -3.07 2.27 18.61
N LYS A 35 -3.15 2.41 17.28
CA LYS A 35 -3.45 3.67 16.60
C LYS A 35 -4.61 3.49 15.62
N GLU A 36 -5.42 4.53 15.44
CA GLU A 36 -6.37 4.59 14.32
C GLU A 36 -5.61 4.57 12.99
N ILE A 37 -6.05 3.73 12.05
CA ILE A 37 -5.47 3.62 10.72
C ILE A 37 -6.47 4.12 9.69
N VAL A 38 -6.05 5.10 8.89
CA VAL A 38 -6.82 5.62 7.76
C VAL A 38 -6.18 5.14 6.47
N VAL A 39 -6.91 4.34 5.70
CA VAL A 39 -6.47 3.88 4.37
C VAL A 39 -7.13 4.73 3.29
N LYS A 40 -6.33 5.39 2.47
CA LYS A 40 -6.78 6.18 1.31
C LYS A 40 -6.36 5.50 0.02
N ILE A 41 -7.24 5.47 -0.97
CA ILE A 41 -6.92 5.00 -2.31
C ILE A 41 -7.06 6.17 -3.27
N LEU A 42 -5.96 6.60 -3.87
CA LEU A 42 -5.92 7.76 -4.77
C LEU A 42 -5.65 7.31 -6.21
N TYR A 43 -6.43 7.82 -7.15
CA TYR A 43 -6.16 7.65 -8.57
C TYR A 43 -5.29 8.79 -9.10
N VAL A 44 -4.16 8.46 -9.73
CA VAL A 44 -3.20 9.40 -10.33
C VAL A 44 -3.13 9.16 -11.84
N LYS A 45 -3.49 10.16 -12.63
CA LYS A 45 -3.55 10.03 -14.09
C LYS A 45 -2.15 9.81 -14.69
N GLU A 46 -2.07 8.92 -15.68
CA GLU A 46 -0.84 8.45 -16.35
C GLU A 46 0.11 9.59 -16.74
N LYS A 47 1.16 9.80 -15.94
CA LYS A 47 2.37 10.62 -16.20
C LYS A 47 3.36 10.55 -15.04
N VAL A 48 2.89 10.18 -13.86
CA VAL A 48 3.72 9.94 -12.68
C VAL A 48 4.00 8.43 -12.61
N VAL A 49 5.27 8.05 -12.51
CA VAL A 49 5.66 6.74 -12.02
C VAL A 49 5.14 6.68 -10.59
N ALA A 50 3.92 6.15 -10.43
CA ALA A 50 3.18 6.33 -9.20
C ALA A 50 3.91 5.57 -8.08
N PRO A 51 4.23 6.23 -6.96
CA PRO A 51 4.70 5.53 -5.77
C PRO A 51 3.65 4.51 -5.34
N ALA A 52 4.04 3.31 -4.94
CA ALA A 52 3.08 2.23 -4.71
C ALA A 52 2.17 2.50 -3.50
N ILE A 53 2.82 2.85 -2.39
CA ILE A 53 2.21 3.06 -1.08
C ILE A 53 2.97 4.20 -0.40
N GLU A 54 2.27 5.02 0.37
CA GLU A 54 2.85 5.96 1.33
C GLU A 54 2.33 5.62 2.72
N VAL A 55 3.22 5.54 3.70
CA VAL A 55 2.89 5.29 5.11
C VAL A 55 3.44 6.45 5.92
N GLU A 56 2.56 7.22 6.56
CA GLU A 56 2.92 8.41 7.37
C GLU A 56 3.91 9.37 6.67
N GLY A 57 3.70 9.62 5.37
CA GLY A 57 4.57 10.50 4.57
C GLY A 57 5.81 9.84 3.97
N ARG A 58 6.05 8.55 4.26
CA ARG A 58 7.18 7.79 3.71
C ARG A 58 6.75 6.98 2.49
N MET A 59 7.36 7.28 1.35
CA MET A 59 7.10 6.61 0.08
C MET A 59 7.74 5.22 0.02
N LEU A 60 6.98 4.23 -0.42
CA LEU A 60 7.40 2.86 -0.60
C LEU A 60 7.15 2.43 -2.05
N GLY A 61 8.15 1.76 -2.64
CA GLY A 61 8.03 1.20 -3.99
C GLY A 61 8.07 2.25 -5.09
N GLU A 62 8.81 3.34 -4.89
CA GLU A 62 9.12 4.28 -5.97
C GLU A 62 9.82 3.57 -7.13
N ASN A 63 9.42 3.87 -8.36
CA ASN A 63 9.97 3.29 -9.59
C ASN A 63 9.80 1.76 -9.74
N LEU A 64 8.93 1.12 -8.95
CA LEU A 64 8.57 -0.28 -9.13
C LEU A 64 7.33 -0.42 -10.03
N SER A 65 7.30 -1.49 -10.82
CA SER A 65 6.09 -1.94 -11.50
C SER A 65 5.08 -2.52 -10.50
N MET A 66 3.80 -2.54 -10.86
CA MET A 66 2.74 -3.13 -10.02
C MET A 66 3.02 -4.61 -9.69
N GLU A 67 3.67 -5.34 -10.58
CA GLU A 67 4.05 -6.75 -10.36
C GLU A 67 5.18 -6.87 -9.34
N GLU A 68 6.21 -6.03 -9.46
CA GLU A 68 7.27 -5.95 -8.44
C GLU A 68 6.71 -5.51 -7.09
N ILE A 69 5.70 -4.63 -7.08
CA ILE A 69 5.04 -4.21 -5.85
C ILE A 69 4.30 -5.39 -5.20
N ILE A 70 3.45 -6.11 -5.93
CA ILE A 70 2.73 -7.26 -5.38
C ILE A 70 3.70 -8.32 -4.84
N ASN A 71 4.82 -8.54 -5.54
CA ASN A 71 5.81 -9.53 -5.15
C ASN A 71 6.70 -9.07 -3.97
N ASN A 72 6.97 -7.75 -3.84
CA ASN A 72 7.84 -7.21 -2.80
C ASN A 72 7.11 -6.70 -1.56
N PHE A 73 5.82 -6.37 -1.66
CA PHE A 73 4.98 -5.92 -0.56
C PHE A 73 4.00 -7.02 -0.17
N SER A 74 4.56 -8.11 0.36
CA SER A 74 3.77 -9.11 1.07
C SER A 74 3.21 -8.52 2.37
N PRO A 75 2.13 -9.11 2.93
CA PRO A 75 1.54 -8.63 4.18
C PRO A 75 2.56 -8.47 5.31
N GLU A 76 3.54 -9.38 5.40
CA GLU A 76 4.57 -9.37 6.43
C GLU A 76 5.50 -8.16 6.33
N ARG A 77 5.94 -7.81 5.11
CA ARG A 77 6.78 -6.62 4.88
C ARG A 77 6.04 -5.31 5.10
N ILE A 78 4.76 -5.28 4.74
CA ILE A 78 3.91 -4.11 5.02
C ILE A 78 3.73 -3.95 6.53
N ALA A 79 3.50 -5.05 7.25
CA ALA A 79 3.37 -5.04 8.71
C ALA A 79 4.60 -4.48 9.43
N GLU A 80 5.80 -4.89 9.04
CA GLU A 80 7.06 -4.32 9.57
C GLU A 80 7.13 -2.80 9.39
N THR A 81 6.62 -2.30 8.26
CA THR A 81 6.62 -0.87 7.95
C THR A 81 5.57 -0.10 8.73
N ILE A 82 4.44 -0.73 9.07
CA ILE A 82 3.35 -0.15 9.87
C ILE A 82 3.70 -0.11 11.36
N LYS A 83 4.51 -1.07 11.85
CA LYS A 83 4.95 -1.15 13.25
C LYS A 83 6.11 -0.19 13.59
N SER A 84 6.89 0.23 12.60
CA SER A 84 8.08 1.09 12.75
C SER A 84 7.71 2.55 13.00
#